data_AF-A0A929SIS6-F1
#
_entry.id   AF-A0A929SIS6-F1
#
_cell.length_a   1.000
_cell.length_b   1.000
_cell.length_c   1.000
_cell.angle_alpha   90.00
_cell.angle_beta   90.00
_cell.angle_gamma   90.00
#
_symmetry.space_group_name_H-M   'P 1'
#
loop_
_entity.id
_entity.type
_entity.pdbx_description
1 polymer ?
#
loop_
_entity_poly.entity_id
_entity_poly.type
_entity_poly.pdbx_seq_one_letter_code
_entity_poly.pdbx_strand_id
1 'polypeptide(L)'
;MQENITDEGRKQIIEKAKAEGMSAAVFMLFTMLIPYASDFFPQLQNKSSGPTTALVVITLMYFYRALKKLQPLCRARLILFFTLYWTSSIVVAIFFVLATVYEAEQYMFILFVIGLFVSLVFCMICWMILNFKLAKITQKPLFKIYALCFVASVISSIAIVALGATKHDAIYYVDIAFSVITGALLIVAWHSID
;
A
#
# COMPACT_ATOMS: atom_id res chain seq x y z
N MET A 1 -12.15 15.97 24.08
CA MET A 1 -13.43 15.29 24.38
C MET A 1 -13.27 13.83 24.00
N GLN A 2 -13.28 12.92 24.98
CA GLN A 2 -13.13 11.49 24.75
C GLN A 2 -14.53 10.99 24.41
N GLU A 3 -14.81 10.79 23.13
CA GLU A 3 -16.08 10.20 22.72
C GLU A 3 -16.12 8.79 23.30
N ASN A 4 -16.98 8.57 24.29
CA ASN A 4 -17.14 7.28 24.95
C ASN A 4 -17.90 6.36 24.00
N ILE A 5 -17.21 5.85 22.99
CA ILE A 5 -17.78 4.93 22.01
C ILE A 5 -18.12 3.64 22.75
N THR A 6 -19.41 3.34 22.84
CA THR A 6 -19.91 2.07 23.39
C THR A 6 -19.33 0.89 22.62
N ASP A 7 -19.17 -0.27 23.26
CA ASP A 7 -18.61 -1.46 22.58
C ASP A 7 -19.45 -1.86 21.35
N GLU A 8 -20.75 -1.59 21.37
CA GLU A 8 -21.65 -1.80 20.24
C GLU A 8 -21.42 -0.79 19.10
N GLY A 9 -21.18 0.48 19.43
CA GLY A 9 -20.74 1.49 18.46
C GLY A 9 -19.39 1.15 17.83
N ARG A 10 -18.46 0.58 18.60
CA ARG A 10 -17.17 0.10 18.09
C ARG A 10 -17.35 -1.02 17.08
N LYS A 11 -18.18 -2.01 17.38
CA LYS A 11 -18.48 -3.13 16.46
C LYS A 11 -19.06 -2.64 15.14
N GLN A 12 -20.06 -1.76 15.18
CA GLN A 12 -20.65 -1.19 13.96
C GLN A 12 -19.65 -0.41 13.10
N ILE A 13 -18.75 0.35 13.73
CA ILE A 13 -17.69 1.07 13.01
C ILE A 13 -16.74 0.08 12.31
N ILE A 14 -16.35 -0.97 13.02
CA ILE A 14 -15.44 -2.00 12.51
C ILE A 14 -16.07 -2.77 11.35
N GLU A 15 -17.34 -3.18 11.49
CA GLU A 15 -18.08 -3.90 10.45
C GLU A 15 -18.18 -3.07 9.16
N LYS A 16 -18.51 -1.78 9.28
CA LYS A 16 -18.56 -0.85 8.14
C LYS A 16 -17.20 -0.66 7.47
N ALA A 17 -16.10 -0.77 8.23
CA ALA A 17 -14.74 -0.67 7.72
C ALA A 17 -14.25 -1.98 7.08
N LYS A 18 -14.74 -3.13 7.54
CA LYS A 18 -14.35 -4.48 7.07
C LYS A 18 -14.53 -4.62 5.56
N ALA A 19 -15.67 -4.21 5.01
CA ALA A 19 -15.94 -4.31 3.56
C ALA A 19 -14.96 -3.50 2.70
N GLU A 20 -14.62 -2.27 3.13
CA GLU A 20 -13.66 -1.42 2.43
C GLU A 20 -12.23 -1.95 2.59
N GLY A 21 -11.88 -2.44 3.78
CA GLY A 21 -10.58 -3.04 4.08
C GLY A 21 -10.32 -4.33 3.30
N MET A 22 -11.34 -5.18 3.17
CA MET A 22 -11.31 -6.38 2.32
C MET A 22 -11.10 -6.02 0.85
N SER A 23 -11.85 -5.03 0.34
CA SER A 23 -11.69 -4.55 -1.05
C SER A 23 -10.27 -4.02 -1.28
N ALA A 24 -9.76 -3.20 -0.34
CA ALA A 24 -8.39 -2.69 -0.40
C ALA A 24 -7.35 -3.82 -0.40
N ALA A 25 -7.54 -4.85 0.43
CA ALA A 25 -6.63 -5.99 0.51
C ALA A 25 -6.57 -6.78 -0.81
N VAL A 26 -7.72 -6.99 -1.44
CA VAL A 26 -7.82 -7.68 -2.73
C VAL A 26 -7.13 -6.86 -3.83
N PHE A 27 -7.41 -5.57 -3.94
CA PHE A 27 -6.77 -4.73 -4.96
C PHE A 27 -5.26 -4.56 -4.71
N MET A 28 -4.82 -4.58 -3.46
CA MET A 28 -3.40 -4.55 -3.10
C MET A 28 -2.68 -5.83 -3.56
N LEU A 29 -3.29 -7.00 -3.35
CA LEU A 29 -2.76 -8.26 -3.87
C LEU A 29 -2.65 -8.23 -5.41
N PHE A 30 -3.68 -7.75 -6.11
CA PHE A 30 -3.60 -7.57 -7.56
C PHE A 30 -2.47 -6.62 -7.95
N THR A 31 -2.36 -5.47 -7.28
CA THR A 31 -1.30 -4.48 -7.54
C THR A 31 0.10 -5.07 -7.39
N MET A 32 0.32 -5.89 -6.36
CA MET A 32 1.61 -6.58 -6.12
C MET A 32 1.90 -7.67 -7.16
N LEU A 33 0.87 -8.31 -7.72
CA LEU A 33 1.03 -9.42 -8.67
C LEU A 33 1.06 -8.99 -10.13
N ILE A 34 0.60 -7.78 -10.47
CA ILE A 34 0.64 -7.26 -11.85
C ILE A 34 2.05 -7.33 -12.48
N PRO A 35 3.15 -6.96 -11.79
CA PRO A 35 4.50 -7.09 -12.36
C PRO A 35 4.86 -8.51 -12.79
N TYR A 36 4.21 -9.50 -12.17
CA TYR A 36 4.41 -10.92 -12.40
C TYR A 36 3.34 -11.53 -13.32
N ALA A 37 2.24 -10.83 -13.55
CA ALA A 37 1.08 -11.34 -14.26
C ALA A 37 1.41 -11.68 -15.73
N SER A 38 2.35 -10.98 -16.35
CA SER A 38 2.81 -11.27 -17.72
C SER A 38 3.51 -12.62 -17.86
N ASP A 39 4.12 -13.13 -16.78
CA ASP A 39 4.79 -14.43 -16.80
C ASP A 39 3.79 -15.60 -16.75
N PHE A 40 2.64 -15.39 -16.11
CA PHE A 40 1.57 -16.38 -16.03
C PHE A 40 0.53 -16.22 -17.15
N PHE A 41 0.30 -14.99 -17.60
CA PHE A 41 -0.68 -14.63 -18.61
C PHE A 41 -0.03 -13.72 -19.65
N PRO A 42 0.69 -14.29 -20.64
CA PRO A 42 1.37 -13.51 -21.68
C PRO A 42 0.41 -12.63 -22.49
N GLN A 43 -0.90 -12.96 -22.51
CA GLN A 43 -1.95 -12.15 -23.12
C GLN A 43 -2.13 -10.77 -22.47
N LEU A 44 -1.68 -10.58 -21.22
CA LEU A 44 -1.73 -9.31 -20.49
C LEU A 44 -0.55 -8.37 -20.81
N GLN A 45 0.47 -8.86 -21.51
CA GLN A 45 1.72 -8.14 -21.76
C GLN A 45 1.55 -6.93 -22.72
N ASN A 46 0.47 -6.88 -23.50
CA ASN A 46 0.32 -5.92 -24.60
C ASN A 46 -0.55 -4.68 -24.30
N LYS A 47 -0.82 -4.35 -23.03
CA LYS A 47 -1.69 -3.19 -22.70
C LYS A 47 -1.20 -2.37 -21.51
N SER A 48 -0.46 -1.31 -21.88
CA SER A 48 -0.19 -0.02 -21.20
C SER A 48 0.04 0.03 -19.67
N SER A 49 0.80 1.03 -19.23
CA SER A 49 1.00 1.37 -17.80
C SER A 49 -0.25 1.95 -17.09
N GLY A 50 -1.35 2.15 -17.82
CA GLY A 50 -2.59 2.76 -17.33
C GLY A 50 -3.38 1.93 -16.32
N PRO A 51 -3.64 0.62 -16.56
CA PRO A 51 -4.39 -0.24 -15.64
C PRO A 51 -3.70 -0.40 -14.29
N THR A 52 -2.36 -0.49 -14.27
CA THR A 52 -1.57 -0.61 -13.04
C THR A 52 -1.70 0.63 -12.18
N THR A 53 -1.54 1.81 -12.78
CA THR A 53 -1.70 3.09 -12.07
C THR A 53 -3.13 3.26 -11.54
N ALA A 54 -4.14 2.87 -12.31
CA ALA A 54 -5.54 2.91 -11.88
C ALA A 54 -5.81 1.96 -10.70
N LEU A 55 -5.26 0.75 -10.72
CA LEU A 55 -5.39 -0.23 -9.63
C LEU A 55 -4.74 0.25 -8.33
N VAL A 56 -3.56 0.89 -8.42
CA VAL A 56 -2.91 1.52 -7.27
C VAL A 56 -3.81 2.60 -6.68
N VAL A 57 -4.35 3.50 -7.51
CA VAL A 57 -5.24 4.58 -7.06
C VAL A 57 -6.51 4.02 -6.41
N ILE A 58 -7.14 3.03 -7.04
CA ILE A 58 -8.35 2.38 -6.50
C ILE A 58 -8.05 1.71 -5.15
N THR A 59 -6.93 0.99 -5.04
CA THR A 59 -6.47 0.38 -3.77
C THR A 59 -6.36 1.42 -2.68
N LEU A 60 -5.68 2.52 -2.97
CA LEU A 60 -5.47 3.62 -2.03
C LEU A 60 -6.79 4.30 -1.63
N MET A 61 -7.75 4.44 -2.56
CA MET A 61 -9.08 4.99 -2.27
C MET A 61 -9.87 4.11 -1.31
N TYR A 62 -9.93 2.80 -1.55
CA TYR A 62 -10.62 1.85 -0.67
C TYR A 62 -9.96 1.79 0.71
N PHE A 63 -8.63 1.80 0.74
CA PHE A 63 -7.88 1.84 1.98
C PHE A 63 -8.17 3.14 2.76
N TYR A 64 -8.13 4.30 2.11
CA TYR A 64 -8.51 5.57 2.71
C TYR A 64 -9.94 5.57 3.27
N ARG A 65 -10.90 4.97 2.56
CA ARG A 65 -12.29 4.84 3.02
C ARG A 65 -12.38 3.97 4.27
N ALA A 66 -11.70 2.83 4.31
CA ALA A 66 -11.61 1.98 5.49
C ALA A 66 -11.05 2.77 6.70
N LEU A 67 -10.01 3.56 6.46
CA LEU A 67 -9.40 4.41 7.49
C LEU A 67 -10.29 5.53 7.97
N LYS A 68 -11.00 6.21 7.07
CA LYS A 68 -11.95 7.25 7.42
C LYS A 68 -13.06 6.70 8.31
N LYS A 69 -13.53 5.49 8.03
CA LYS A 69 -14.51 4.80 8.87
C LYS A 69 -13.94 4.43 10.24
N LEU A 70 -12.67 4.01 10.32
CA LEU A 70 -12.00 3.67 11.58
C LEU A 70 -11.45 4.87 12.36
N GLN A 71 -11.48 6.07 11.79
CA GLN A 71 -11.02 7.32 12.40
C GLN A 71 -11.45 7.52 13.87
N PRO A 72 -12.74 7.39 14.23
CA PRO A 72 -13.20 7.57 15.61
C PRO A 72 -12.51 6.63 16.59
N LEU A 73 -12.07 5.45 16.15
CA LEU A 73 -11.37 4.45 16.97
C LEU A 73 -9.85 4.67 17.01
N CYS A 74 -9.27 5.23 15.95
CA CYS A 74 -7.82 5.35 15.80
C CYS A 74 -7.18 6.50 16.61
N ARG A 75 -7.96 7.36 17.30
CA ARG A 75 -7.55 8.50 18.17
C ARG A 75 -6.34 9.30 17.65
N ALA A 76 -6.12 9.35 16.35
CA ALA A 76 -4.87 9.83 15.77
C ALA A 76 -5.12 10.65 14.51
N ARG A 77 -4.19 11.58 14.26
CA ARG A 77 -4.03 12.34 13.00
C ARG A 77 -3.62 11.43 11.82
N LEU A 78 -4.06 10.19 11.80
CA LEU A 78 -3.65 9.17 10.84
C LEU A 78 -4.14 9.49 9.43
N ILE A 79 -5.36 10.01 9.34
CA ILE A 79 -5.91 10.54 8.09
C ILE A 79 -5.17 11.80 7.65
N LEU A 80 -4.72 12.64 8.58
CA LEU A 80 -3.88 13.77 8.24
C LEU A 80 -2.57 13.30 7.60
N PHE A 81 -1.90 12.29 8.18
CA PHE A 81 -0.67 11.73 7.60
C PHE A 81 -0.90 11.10 6.23
N PHE A 82 -1.99 10.34 6.07
CA PHE A 82 -2.34 9.74 4.78
C PHE A 82 -2.64 10.81 3.72
N THR A 83 -3.38 11.86 4.08
CA THR A 83 -3.66 13.01 3.20
C THR A 83 -2.38 13.78 2.87
N LEU A 84 -1.52 14.05 3.85
CA LEU A 84 -0.24 14.75 3.63
C LEU A 84 0.65 13.99 2.64
N TYR A 85 0.77 12.67 2.82
CA TYR A 85 1.48 11.80 1.89
C TYR A 85 0.87 11.86 0.46
N TRP A 86 -0.45 11.80 0.35
CA TRP A 86 -1.13 11.88 -0.95
C TRP A 86 -0.86 13.24 -1.63
N THR A 87 -0.98 14.32 -0.87
CA THR A 87 -0.71 15.67 -1.39
C THR A 87 0.75 15.85 -1.78
N SER A 88 1.71 15.34 -1.00
CA SER A 88 3.13 15.44 -1.35
C SER A 88 3.46 14.64 -2.60
N SER A 89 2.86 13.46 -2.76
CA SER A 89 3.06 12.60 -3.94
C SER A 89 2.55 13.26 -5.22
N ILE A 90 1.38 13.91 -5.17
CA ILE A 90 0.84 14.68 -6.30
C ILE A 90 1.76 15.85 -6.64
N VAL A 91 2.23 16.60 -5.64
CA VAL A 91 3.11 17.75 -5.85
C VAL A 91 4.42 17.32 -6.52
N VAL A 92 5.03 16.22 -6.06
CA VAL A 92 6.26 15.67 -6.66
C VAL A 92 6.02 15.22 -8.11
N ALA A 93 4.88 14.57 -8.39
CA ALA A 93 4.52 14.16 -9.75
C ALA A 93 4.32 15.36 -10.70
N ILE A 94 3.63 16.43 -10.24
CA ILE A 94 3.45 17.66 -11.03
C ILE A 94 4.80 18.32 -11.30
N PHE A 95 5.67 18.40 -10.29
CA PHE A 95 6.99 19.00 -10.41
C PHE A 95 7.86 18.26 -11.42
N PHE A 96 7.74 16.93 -11.49
CA PHE A 96 8.40 16.11 -12.51
C PHE A 96 7.88 16.38 -13.91
N VAL A 97 6.55 16.43 -14.11
CA VAL A 97 5.96 16.76 -15.41
C VAL A 97 6.44 18.14 -15.88
N LEU A 98 6.45 19.14 -14.99
CA LEU A 98 6.98 20.46 -15.31
C LEU A 98 8.47 20.39 -15.69
N ALA A 99 9.28 19.65 -14.94
CA ALA A 99 10.71 19.48 -15.26
C ALA A 99 10.95 18.87 -16.64
N THR A 100 10.14 17.89 -17.05
CA THR A 100 10.22 17.29 -18.40
C THR A 100 9.81 18.27 -19.50
N VAL A 101 8.85 19.16 -19.24
CA VAL A 101 8.43 20.19 -20.21
C VAL A 101 9.50 21.26 -20.41
N TYR A 102 10.31 21.56 -19.39
CA TYR A 102 11.33 22.62 -19.42
C TYR A 102 12.76 22.12 -19.71
N GLU A 103 12.93 20.87 -20.18
CA GLU A 103 14.24 20.26 -20.51
C GLU A 103 15.30 20.32 -19.38
N ALA A 104 14.86 20.45 -18.12
CA ALA A 104 15.72 20.50 -16.94
C ALA A 104 16.04 19.08 -16.41
N GLU A 105 16.28 18.13 -17.31
CA GLU A 105 15.98 16.72 -17.08
C GLU A 105 16.90 16.03 -16.04
N GLN A 106 18.22 16.24 -16.09
CA GLN A 106 19.14 15.42 -15.28
C GLN A 106 19.09 15.72 -13.78
N TYR A 107 19.19 16.99 -13.37
CA TYR A 107 19.15 17.36 -11.94
C TYR A 107 17.77 17.15 -11.33
N MET A 108 16.72 17.40 -12.11
CA MET A 108 15.34 17.23 -11.65
C MET A 108 14.94 15.76 -11.59
N PHE A 109 15.48 14.90 -12.46
CA PHE A 109 15.28 13.45 -12.38
C PHE A 109 15.87 12.87 -11.09
N ILE A 110 17.08 13.25 -10.70
CA ILE A 110 17.71 12.77 -9.46
C ILE A 110 16.89 13.22 -8.24
N LEU A 111 16.53 14.50 -8.16
CA LEU A 111 15.69 15.02 -7.08
C LEU A 111 14.32 14.35 -7.03
N PHE A 112 13.73 14.04 -8.19
CA PHE A 112 12.48 13.30 -8.30
C PHE A 112 12.60 11.87 -7.78
N VAL A 113 13.64 11.13 -8.18
CA VAL A 113 13.88 9.76 -7.70
C VAL A 113 14.11 9.74 -6.19
N ILE A 114 14.90 10.68 -5.66
CA ILE A 114 15.10 10.85 -4.20
C ILE A 114 13.77 11.17 -3.53
N GLY A 115 12.99 12.10 -4.08
CA GLY A 115 11.67 12.47 -3.57
C GLY A 115 10.69 11.29 -3.54
N LEU A 116 10.68 10.46 -4.58
CA LEU A 116 9.89 9.23 -4.64
C LEU A 116 10.34 8.22 -3.59
N PHE A 117 11.65 8.00 -3.44
CA PHE A 117 12.20 7.08 -2.46
C PHE A 117 11.84 7.50 -1.03
N VAL A 118 12.04 8.78 -0.69
CA VAL A 118 11.66 9.34 0.62
C VAL A 118 10.15 9.21 0.86
N SER A 119 9.35 9.49 -0.16
CA SER A 119 7.88 9.34 -0.08
C SER A 119 7.47 7.88 0.13
N LEU A 120 8.14 6.93 -0.52
CA LEU A 120 7.90 5.50 -0.38
C LEU A 120 8.26 5.01 1.03
N VAL A 121 9.40 5.42 1.57
CA VAL A 121 9.80 5.11 2.96
C VAL A 121 8.81 5.69 3.96
N PHE A 122 8.41 6.95 3.78
CA PHE A 122 7.40 7.58 4.63
C PHE A 122 6.05 6.83 4.56
N CYS A 123 5.63 6.43 3.36
CA CYS A 123 4.42 5.63 3.16
C CYS A 123 4.48 4.30 3.92
N MET A 124 5.60 3.58 3.84
CA MET A 124 5.80 2.34 4.60
C MET A 124 5.67 2.55 6.11
N ILE A 125 6.31 3.60 6.65
CA ILE A 125 6.21 3.93 8.08
C ILE A 125 4.77 4.23 8.48
N CYS A 126 4.04 5.03 7.68
CA CYS A 126 2.63 5.31 7.91
C CYS A 126 1.79 4.02 7.89
N TRP A 127 2.04 3.15 6.91
CA TRP A 127 1.35 1.86 6.76
C TRP A 127 1.62 0.94 7.95
N MET A 128 2.84 0.89 8.46
CA MET A 128 3.19 0.13 9.67
C MET A 128 2.47 0.67 10.90
N ILE A 129 2.58 1.97 11.18
CA ILE A 129 1.94 2.60 12.35
C ILE A 129 0.44 2.31 12.35
N LEU A 130 -0.17 2.40 11.17
CA LEU A 130 -1.57 2.10 10.99
C LEU A 130 -1.93 0.66 11.33
N ASN A 131 -1.25 -0.32 10.74
CA ASN A 131 -1.56 -1.73 10.94
C ASN A 131 -1.27 -2.18 12.38
N PHE A 132 -0.27 -1.58 13.04
CA PHE A 132 -0.04 -1.80 14.47
C PHE A 132 -1.17 -1.26 15.35
N LYS A 133 -1.75 -0.10 14.99
CA LYS A 133 -2.92 0.45 15.68
C LYS A 133 -4.17 -0.38 15.43
N LEU A 134 -4.40 -0.79 14.18
CA LEU A 134 -5.46 -1.72 13.82
C LEU A 134 -5.39 -2.98 14.66
N ALA A 135 -4.22 -3.61 14.77
CA ALA A 135 -4.01 -4.79 15.61
C ALA A 135 -4.39 -4.56 17.09
N LYS A 136 -4.15 -3.35 17.61
CA LYS A 136 -4.52 -2.99 18.99
C LYS A 136 -6.02 -2.76 19.14
N ILE A 137 -6.68 -2.19 18.13
CA ILE A 137 -8.12 -1.90 18.15
C ILE A 137 -8.92 -3.19 17.98
N THR A 138 -8.52 -4.05 17.03
CA THR A 138 -9.20 -5.31 16.72
C THR A 138 -8.75 -6.47 17.62
N GLN A 139 -7.69 -6.28 18.43
CA GLN A 139 -7.03 -7.34 19.20
C GLN A 139 -6.53 -8.52 18.36
N LYS A 140 -6.40 -8.35 17.03
CA LYS A 140 -5.92 -9.39 16.12
C LYS A 140 -4.44 -9.14 15.78
N PRO A 141 -3.50 -10.04 16.16
CA PRO A 141 -2.06 -9.86 15.89
C PRO A 141 -1.72 -9.95 14.38
N LEU A 142 -2.62 -10.51 13.56
CA LEU A 142 -2.44 -10.66 12.11
C LEU A 142 -2.08 -9.36 11.39
N PHE A 143 -2.64 -8.22 11.81
CA PHE A 143 -2.27 -6.92 11.21
C PHE A 143 -0.81 -6.54 11.45
N LYS A 144 -0.23 -6.91 12.61
CA LYS A 144 1.21 -6.69 12.87
C LYS A 144 2.07 -7.59 12.02
N ILE A 145 1.70 -8.87 11.92
CA ILE A 145 2.42 -9.87 11.11
C ILE A 145 2.41 -9.42 9.65
N TYR A 146 1.24 -9.05 9.12
CA TYR A 146 1.10 -8.46 7.80
C TYR A 146 2.04 -7.26 7.60
N ALA A 147 2.07 -6.30 8.54
CA ALA A 147 2.90 -5.10 8.40
C ALA A 147 4.39 -5.42 8.29
N LEU A 148 4.87 -6.43 9.03
CA LEU A 148 6.25 -6.91 8.95
C LEU A 148 6.51 -7.63 7.62
N CYS A 149 5.61 -8.52 7.19
CA CYS A 149 5.69 -9.19 5.90
C CYS A 149 5.68 -8.20 4.72
N PHE A 150 4.90 -7.13 4.83
CA PHE A 150 4.87 -6.06 3.83
C PHE A 150 6.22 -5.35 3.69
N VAL A 151 6.88 -5.03 4.80
CA VAL A 151 8.24 -4.46 4.75
C VAL A 151 9.22 -5.44 4.11
N ALA A 152 9.16 -6.72 4.47
CA ALA A 152 10.01 -7.75 3.86
C ALA A 152 9.76 -7.89 2.35
N SER A 153 8.49 -7.85 1.93
CA SER A 153 8.10 -7.87 0.52
C SER A 153 8.66 -6.66 -0.24
N VAL A 154 8.56 -5.44 0.32
CA VAL A 154 9.13 -4.26 -0.35
C VAL A 154 10.66 -4.33 -0.43
N ILE A 155 11.34 -4.78 0.62
CA ILE A 155 12.80 -4.97 0.59
C ILE A 155 13.20 -6.00 -0.48
N SER A 156 12.45 -7.10 -0.56
CA SER A 156 12.66 -8.13 -1.57
C SER A 156 12.47 -7.55 -2.99
N SER A 157 11.42 -6.77 -3.24
CA SER A 157 11.20 -6.15 -4.55
C SER A 157 12.28 -5.13 -4.90
N ILE A 158 12.79 -4.38 -3.92
CA ILE A 158 13.94 -3.49 -4.11
C ILE A 158 15.19 -4.30 -4.47
N ALA A 159 15.42 -5.44 -3.82
CA ALA A 159 16.56 -6.32 -4.11
C ALA A 159 16.49 -6.89 -5.53
N ILE A 160 15.30 -7.28 -6.02
CA ILE A 160 15.11 -7.71 -7.42
C ILE A 160 15.56 -6.62 -8.39
N VAL A 161 15.11 -5.38 -8.17
CA VAL A 161 15.46 -4.25 -9.03
C VAL A 161 16.95 -3.94 -8.96
N ALA A 162 17.53 -3.91 -7.75
CA ALA A 162 18.94 -3.57 -7.54
C ALA A 162 19.91 -4.62 -8.12
N LEU A 163 19.53 -5.90 -8.09
CA LEU A 163 20.32 -7.00 -8.62
C LEU A 163 20.09 -7.24 -10.12
N GLY A 164 19.11 -6.56 -10.73
CA GLY A 164 18.70 -6.84 -12.11
C GLY A 164 18.17 -8.26 -12.30
N ALA A 165 17.61 -8.85 -11.23
CA ALA A 165 17.16 -10.23 -11.24
C ALA A 165 15.97 -10.41 -12.20
N THR A 166 16.01 -11.51 -12.95
CA THR A 166 15.03 -11.86 -13.97
C THR A 166 14.27 -13.10 -13.59
N LYS A 167 13.27 -13.48 -14.38
CA LYS A 167 12.53 -14.74 -14.22
C LYS A 167 13.39 -16.02 -14.27
N HIS A 168 14.65 -15.92 -14.69
CA HIS A 168 15.59 -17.04 -14.65
C HIS A 168 16.26 -17.21 -13.29
N ASP A 169 16.15 -16.22 -12.41
CA ASP A 169 16.80 -16.20 -11.10
C ASP A 169 15.83 -16.65 -10.00
N ALA A 170 16.31 -17.51 -9.11
CA ALA A 170 15.49 -18.03 -8.01
C ALA A 170 14.92 -16.91 -7.12
N ILE A 171 15.67 -15.82 -6.94
CA ILE A 171 15.25 -14.69 -6.12
C ILE A 171 13.98 -14.01 -6.66
N TYR A 172 13.76 -14.03 -7.98
CA TYR A 172 12.55 -13.49 -8.60
C TYR A 172 11.29 -14.19 -8.09
N TYR A 173 11.30 -15.52 -8.02
CA TYR A 173 10.18 -16.30 -7.49
C TYR A 173 10.03 -16.18 -5.97
N VAL A 174 11.12 -15.92 -5.25
CA VAL A 174 11.06 -15.61 -3.82
C VAL A 174 10.30 -14.30 -3.59
N ASP A 175 10.51 -13.28 -4.42
CA ASP A 175 9.76 -12.02 -4.32
C ASP A 175 8.26 -12.19 -4.59
N ILE A 176 7.92 -13.00 -5.60
CA ILE A 176 6.53 -13.37 -5.90
C ILE A 176 5.90 -14.04 -4.67
N ALA A 177 6.57 -15.02 -4.08
CA ALA A 177 6.06 -15.73 -2.92
C ALA A 177 5.82 -14.78 -1.74
N PHE A 178 6.76 -13.88 -1.45
CA PHE A 178 6.59 -12.87 -0.41
C PHE A 178 5.41 -11.94 -0.68
N SER A 179 5.24 -11.50 -1.94
CA SER A 179 4.13 -10.64 -2.36
C SER A 179 2.77 -11.34 -2.19
N VAL A 180 2.66 -12.61 -2.62
CA VAL A 180 1.46 -13.43 -2.45
C VAL A 180 1.13 -13.65 -0.97
N ILE A 181 2.11 -14.08 -0.17
CA ILE A 181 1.92 -14.35 1.26
C ILE A 181 1.48 -13.07 1.99
N THR A 182 2.11 -11.94 1.67
CA THR A 182 1.77 -10.63 2.25
C THR A 182 0.34 -10.23 1.92
N GLY A 183 -0.08 -10.31 0.65
CA GLY A 183 -1.44 -9.98 0.26
C GLY A 183 -2.48 -10.92 0.87
N ALA A 184 -2.19 -12.22 0.93
CA ALA A 184 -3.04 -13.21 1.59
C ALA A 184 -3.20 -12.93 3.09
N LEU A 185 -2.10 -12.59 3.79
CA LEU A 185 -2.14 -12.20 5.20
C LEU A 185 -3.02 -10.99 5.45
N LEU A 186 -3.01 -9.99 4.55
CA LEU A 186 -3.88 -8.83 4.67
C LEU A 186 -5.36 -9.20 4.55
N ILE A 187 -5.69 -10.03 3.56
CA ILE A 187 -7.06 -10.51 3.35
C ILE A 187 -7.54 -11.29 4.58
N VAL A 188 -6.73 -12.23 5.08
CA VAL A 188 -7.04 -13.00 6.28
C VAL A 188 -7.19 -12.10 7.51
N ALA A 189 -6.32 -11.10 7.66
CA ALA A 189 -6.41 -10.13 8.76
C ALA A 189 -7.76 -9.40 8.76
N TRP A 190 -8.21 -8.89 7.62
CA TRP A 190 -9.52 -8.24 7.48
C TRP A 190 -10.70 -9.20 7.61
N HIS A 191 -10.58 -10.41 7.09
CA HIS A 191 -11.62 -11.44 7.22
C HIS A 191 -11.83 -11.86 8.67
N SER A 192 -10.74 -11.97 9.43
CA SER A 192 -10.72 -12.40 10.83
C SER A 192 -11.24 -11.37 11.83
N ILE A 193 -11.62 -10.17 11.38
CA ILE A 193 -12.23 -9.18 12.26
C ILE A 193 -13.68 -9.58 12.54
N ASP A 194 -14.00 -9.78 13.82
CA ASP A 194 -15.33 -10.10 14.35
C ASP A 194 -15.91 -8.91 15.12
#